data_AF-A0A0S6XRF3-F1
#
_entry.id   AF-A0A0S6XRF3-F1
#
_cell.length_a   1.000
_cell.length_b   1.000
_cell.length_c   1.000
_cell.angle_alpha   90.00
_cell.angle_beta   90.00
_cell.angle_gamma   90.00
#
_symmetry.space_group_name_H-M   'P 1'
#
loop_
_entity.id
_entity.type
_entity.pdbx_description
1 polymer ?
#
loop_
_entity_poly.entity_id
_entity_poly.type
_entity_poly.pdbx_seq_one_letter_code
_entity_poly.pdbx_strand_id
1 'polypeptide(L)'
;MAPNLAILSIPAYFVLTLAPHMYAASIAMKDKGPSNYDHRNPRAANYLENMRKQLAPADFARWERAEAAHHNGNENYALYAATVLASVLADTTATKTGVLGLLAGGMSAETRTFVLSYFASRILYTFVYIATSDNRKTFIRTIVYFTGVGLCFQQFVRAATILGN
;
A
#
# COMPACT_ATOMS: atom_id res chain seq x y z
N MET A 1 17.86 11.97 -18.92
CA MET A 1 16.48 11.47 -19.13
C MET A 1 15.72 11.61 -17.83
N ALA A 2 14.48 12.11 -17.85
CA ALA A 2 13.62 12.11 -16.67
C ALA A 2 13.07 10.68 -16.44
N PRO A 3 12.97 10.20 -15.19
CA PRO A 3 12.48 8.86 -14.91
C PRO A 3 10.96 8.75 -15.12
N ASN A 4 10.48 7.56 -15.48
CA ASN A 4 9.05 7.28 -15.57
C ASN A 4 8.45 7.24 -14.15
N LEU A 5 7.69 8.29 -13.80
CA LEU A 5 7.08 8.44 -12.48
C LEU A 5 6.09 7.31 -12.13
N ALA A 6 5.50 6.65 -13.13
CA ALA A 6 4.56 5.55 -12.90
C ALA A 6 5.34 4.35 -12.39
N ILE A 7 6.45 4.01 -13.05
CA ILE A 7 7.33 2.92 -12.61
C ILE A 7 7.95 3.23 -11.25
N LEU A 8 8.40 4.48 -11.01
CA LEU A 8 8.91 4.90 -9.70
C LEU A 8 7.87 4.84 -8.58
N SER A 9 6.58 4.91 -8.91
CA SER A 9 5.52 4.78 -7.91
C SER A 9 5.44 3.37 -7.30
N ILE A 10 5.96 2.34 -7.97
CA ILE A 10 5.97 0.96 -7.48
C ILE A 10 6.86 0.82 -6.23
N PRO A 11 8.17 1.14 -6.26
CA PRO A 11 8.99 1.13 -5.06
C PRO A 11 8.53 2.17 -4.03
N ALA A 12 7.99 3.32 -4.47
CA ALA A 12 7.41 4.29 -3.53
C ALA A 12 6.21 3.70 -2.77
N TYR A 13 5.37 2.89 -3.42
CA TYR A 13 4.26 2.21 -2.77
C TYR A 13 4.76 1.15 -1.78
N PHE A 14 5.82 0.40 -2.13
CA PHE A 14 6.47 -0.53 -1.19
C PHE A 14 6.92 0.20 0.09
N VAL A 15 7.59 1.34 -0.04
CA VAL A 15 8.00 2.14 1.12
C VAL A 15 6.78 2.63 1.92
N LEU A 16 5.70 3.03 1.24
CA LEU A 16 4.46 3.40 1.90
C LEU A 16 3.86 2.23 2.71
N THR A 17 3.94 0.99 2.22
CA THR A 17 3.43 -0.17 2.96
C THR A 17 4.26 -0.49 4.21
N LEU A 18 5.50 0.00 4.32
CA LEU A 18 6.34 -0.17 5.52
C LEU A 18 5.97 0.79 6.65
N ALA A 19 5.35 1.93 6.35
CA ALA A 19 5.04 2.95 7.36
C ALA A 19 4.21 2.44 8.56
N PRO A 20 3.16 1.61 8.39
CA PRO A 20 2.42 1.02 9.51
C PRO A 20 3.29 0.09 10.36
N HIS A 21 4.18 -0.69 9.74
CA HIS A 21 5.11 -1.58 10.45
C HIS A 21 6.12 -0.78 11.28
N MET A 22 6.67 0.30 10.72
CA MET A 22 7.54 1.21 11.47
C MET A 22 6.81 1.82 12.68
N TYR A 23 5.53 2.18 12.51
CA TYR A 23 4.71 2.67 13.61
C TYR A 23 4.46 1.58 14.66
N ALA A 24 4.14 0.34 14.25
CA ALA A 24 3.99 -0.79 15.16
C ALA A 24 5.28 -1.04 15.95
N ALA A 25 6.43 -1.06 15.29
CA ALA A 25 7.74 -1.21 15.92
C ALA A 25 7.97 -0.09 16.97
N SER A 26 7.59 1.15 16.67
CA SER A 26 7.69 2.27 17.63
C SER A 26 6.84 2.07 18.88
N ILE A 27 5.65 1.47 18.74
CA ILE A 27 4.79 1.11 19.87
C ILE A 27 5.47 0.01 20.69
N ALA A 28 6.00 -1.01 20.03
CA ALA A 28 6.63 -2.14 20.70
C ALA A 28 7.91 -1.75 21.47
N MET A 29 8.62 -0.72 21.00
CA MET A 29 9.84 -0.20 21.63
C MET A 29 9.60 0.89 22.67
N LYS A 30 8.36 1.39 22.81
CA LYS A 30 8.01 2.59 23.59
C LYS A 30 8.56 2.60 25.02
N ASP A 31 8.42 1.49 25.74
CA ASP A 31 8.76 1.42 27.18
C ASP A 31 10.15 0.84 27.45
N LYS A 32 10.66 -0.01 26.55
CA LYS A 32 11.90 -0.79 26.78
C LYS A 32 13.06 -0.39 25.88
N GLY A 33 12.83 0.51 24.91
CA GLY A 33 13.82 0.93 23.93
C GLY A 33 14.18 -0.16 22.90
N PRO A 34 14.96 0.21 21.86
CA PRO A 34 15.28 -0.67 20.74
C PRO A 34 16.16 -1.87 21.11
N SER A 35 16.92 -1.80 22.22
CA SER A 35 17.81 -2.86 22.68
C SER A 35 17.09 -4.07 23.27
N ASN A 36 15.84 -3.89 23.74
CA ASN A 36 15.05 -4.95 24.37
C ASN A 36 13.99 -5.56 23.44
N TYR A 37 13.89 -5.08 22.20
CA TYR A 37 12.98 -5.63 21.21
C TYR A 37 13.70 -6.73 20.42
N ASP A 38 13.23 -7.98 20.60
CA ASP A 38 13.82 -9.14 19.94
C ASP A 38 13.38 -9.23 18.47
N HIS A 39 14.27 -8.79 17.57
CA HIS A 39 14.07 -8.84 16.13
C HIS A 39 14.41 -10.20 15.50
N ARG A 40 14.89 -11.18 16.27
CA ARG A 40 15.45 -12.42 15.68
C ARG A 40 14.37 -13.34 15.12
N ASN A 41 13.16 -13.32 15.68
CA ASN A 41 12.06 -14.15 15.21
C ASN A 41 10.68 -13.47 15.38
N PRO A 42 10.39 -12.40 14.62
CA PRO A 42 9.13 -11.65 14.73
C PRO A 42 7.92 -12.42 14.17
N ARG A 43 8.11 -13.67 13.73
CA ARG A 43 7.05 -14.56 13.21
C ARG A 43 6.97 -15.88 13.99
N ALA A 44 7.59 -15.94 15.16
CA ALA A 44 7.48 -17.09 16.05
C ALA A 44 6.02 -17.32 16.45
N ALA A 45 5.62 -18.58 16.65
CA ALA A 45 4.26 -18.91 17.07
C ALA A 45 3.84 -18.22 18.39
N ASN A 46 4.80 -17.98 19.29
CA ASN A 46 4.60 -17.29 20.57
C ASN A 46 4.77 -15.76 20.49
N TYR A 47 5.08 -15.19 19.33
CA TYR A 47 5.38 -13.76 19.20
C TYR A 47 4.21 -12.87 19.62
N LEU A 48 2.99 -13.19 19.16
CA LEU A 48 1.77 -12.45 19.54
C LEU A 48 1.50 -12.50 21.05
N GLU A 49 1.66 -13.68 21.66
CA GLU A 49 1.46 -13.85 23.10
C GLU A 49 2.51 -13.06 23.90
N ASN A 50 3.77 -13.07 23.43
CA ASN A 50 4.85 -12.27 24.02
C ASN A 50 4.54 -10.77 23.93
N MET A 51 4.07 -10.28 22.78
CA MET A 51 3.67 -8.87 22.62
C MET A 51 2.51 -8.50 23.56
N ARG A 52 1.50 -9.38 23.69
CA ARG A 52 0.37 -9.16 24.61
C ARG A 52 0.81 -9.06 26.08
N LYS A 53 1.83 -9.82 26.49
CA LYS A 53 2.40 -9.76 27.85
C LYS A 53 3.26 -8.51 28.09
N GLN A 54 3.84 -7.95 27.04
CA GLN A 54 4.79 -6.84 27.14
C GLN A 54 4.13 -5.46 27.02
N LEU A 55 3.01 -5.36 26.31
CA LEU A 55 2.36 -4.08 26.01
C LEU A 55 1.08 -3.88 26.84
N ALA A 56 0.81 -2.62 27.20
CA ALA A 56 -0.48 -2.24 27.76
C ALA A 56 -1.62 -2.60 26.77
N PRO A 57 -2.83 -2.96 27.24
CA PRO A 57 -3.90 -3.45 26.36
C PRO A 57 -4.25 -2.51 25.19
N ALA A 58 -4.24 -1.20 25.43
CA ALA A 58 -4.51 -0.20 24.39
C ALA A 58 -3.40 -0.12 23.34
N ASP A 59 -2.13 -0.21 23.78
CA ASP A 59 -0.96 -0.19 22.91
C ASP A 59 -0.86 -1.50 22.11
N PHE A 60 -1.13 -2.66 22.73
CA PHE A 60 -1.21 -3.94 22.04
C PHE A 60 -2.28 -3.93 20.93
N ALA A 61 -3.50 -3.47 21.23
CA ALA A 61 -4.55 -3.42 20.23
C ALA A 61 -4.22 -2.47 19.07
N ARG A 62 -3.50 -1.37 19.35
CA ARG A 62 -3.05 -0.43 18.31
C ARG A 62 -1.91 -1.00 17.48
N TRP A 63 -0.98 -1.70 18.12
CA TRP A 63 0.09 -2.44 17.48
C TRP A 63 -0.47 -3.50 16.52
N GLU A 64 -1.45 -4.31 16.95
CA GLU A 64 -2.12 -5.30 16.08
C GLU A 64 -2.76 -4.66 14.86
N ARG A 65 -3.46 -3.52 15.03
CA ARG A 65 -4.06 -2.78 13.90
C ARG A 65 -3.01 -2.23 12.93
N ALA A 66 -1.85 -1.80 13.42
CA ALA A 66 -0.76 -1.30 12.59
C ALA A 66 -0.09 -2.43 11.78
N GLU A 67 0.19 -3.59 12.39
CA GLU A 67 0.66 -4.77 11.68
C GLU A 67 -0.36 -5.27 10.65
N ALA A 68 -1.64 -5.31 11.00
CA ALA A 68 -2.70 -5.68 10.07
C ALA A 68 -2.80 -4.71 8.87
N ALA A 69 -2.58 -3.41 9.09
CA ALA A 69 -2.50 -2.43 8.01
C ALA A 69 -1.28 -2.64 7.10
N HIS A 70 -0.12 -3.01 7.66
CA HIS A 70 1.08 -3.38 6.89
C HIS A 70 0.82 -4.61 6.01
N HIS A 71 0.29 -5.69 6.60
CA HIS A 71 -0.05 -6.92 5.86
C HIS A 71 -1.01 -6.64 4.72
N ASN A 72 -2.06 -5.87 4.96
CA ASN A 72 -2.98 -5.47 3.91
C ASN A 72 -2.29 -4.64 2.81
N GLY A 73 -1.36 -3.75 3.17
CA GLY A 73 -0.54 -3.03 2.20
C GLY A 73 0.20 -3.98 1.26
N ASN A 74 0.84 -5.01 1.82
CA ASN A 74 1.58 -6.03 1.06
C ASN A 74 0.67 -6.89 0.18
N GLU A 75 -0.50 -7.30 0.67
CA GLU A 75 -1.50 -8.05 -0.11
C GLU A 75 -1.95 -7.27 -1.37
N ASN A 76 -2.06 -5.95 -1.26
CA ASN A 76 -2.46 -5.09 -2.37
C ASN A 76 -1.29 -4.69 -3.29
N TYR A 77 -0.05 -5.01 -2.92
CA TYR A 77 1.14 -4.63 -3.67
C TYR A 77 1.17 -5.23 -5.07
N ALA A 78 0.88 -6.54 -5.18
CA ALA A 78 0.85 -7.22 -6.47
C ALA A 78 -0.21 -6.63 -7.40
N LEU A 79 -1.41 -6.36 -6.87
CA LEU A 79 -2.49 -5.73 -7.64
C LEU A 79 -2.08 -4.34 -8.14
N TYR A 80 -1.51 -3.51 -7.27
CA TYR A 80 -1.04 -2.18 -7.64
C TYR A 80 0.04 -2.21 -8.71
N ALA A 81 1.10 -3.00 -8.48
CA ALA A 81 2.23 -3.10 -9.41
C ALA A 81 1.79 -3.60 -10.78
N ALA A 82 0.95 -4.64 -10.83
CA ALA A 82 0.39 -5.15 -12.08
C ALA A 82 -0.47 -4.08 -12.79
N THR A 83 -1.28 -3.32 -12.05
CA THR A 83 -2.10 -2.24 -12.61
C THR A 83 -1.21 -1.16 -13.23
N VAL A 84 -0.19 -0.69 -12.52
CA VAL A 84 0.74 0.34 -13.02
C VAL A 84 1.42 -0.13 -14.31
N LEU A 85 1.92 -1.36 -14.35
CA LEU A 85 2.57 -1.91 -15.53
C LEU A 85 1.60 -2.03 -16.72
N ALA A 86 0.36 -2.47 -16.48
CA ALA A 86 -0.68 -2.53 -17.51
C ALA A 86 -1.04 -1.13 -18.03
N SER A 87 -1.18 -0.15 -17.15
CA SER A 87 -1.45 1.25 -17.51
C SER A 87 -0.30 1.87 -18.32
N VAL A 88 0.95 1.63 -17.93
CA VAL A 88 2.12 2.10 -18.69
C VAL A 88 2.15 1.47 -20.08
N LEU A 89 1.92 0.15 -20.17
CA LEU A 89 1.85 -0.53 -21.47
C LEU A 89 0.76 0.08 -22.36
N ALA A 90 -0.44 0.29 -21.81
CA ALA A 90 -1.54 0.94 -22.53
C ALA A 90 -1.19 2.37 -22.98
N ASP A 91 -0.55 3.17 -22.14
CA ASP A 91 -0.11 4.54 -22.49
C ASP A 91 0.86 4.54 -23.68
N THR A 92 1.79 3.58 -23.72
CA THR A 92 2.76 3.46 -24.82
C THR A 92 2.14 3.02 -26.14
N THR A 93 1.13 2.14 -26.09
CA THR A 93 0.37 1.72 -27.27
C THR A 93 -0.48 2.86 -27.80
N ALA A 94 -1.21 3.57 -26.93
CA ALA A 94 -2.08 4.68 -27.31
C ALA A 94 -1.32 5.83 -27.98
N THR A 95 -0.08 6.09 -27.56
CA THR A 95 0.77 7.15 -28.13
C THR A 95 1.51 6.73 -29.41
N LYS A 96 1.34 5.48 -29.90
CA LYS A 96 2.06 4.90 -31.05
C LYS A 96 3.59 4.99 -30.95
N THR A 97 4.11 5.18 -29.74
CA THR A 97 5.56 5.29 -29.49
C THR A 97 6.20 3.92 -29.26
N GLY A 98 5.40 2.87 -29.07
CA GLY A 98 5.88 1.50 -28.87
C GLY A 98 6.81 1.38 -27.67
N VAL A 99 7.77 0.45 -27.70
CA VAL A 99 8.73 0.21 -26.61
C VAL A 99 9.57 1.46 -26.27
N LEU A 100 9.78 2.36 -27.23
CA LEU A 100 10.47 3.64 -26.99
C LEU A 100 9.66 4.59 -26.10
N GLY A 101 8.33 4.52 -26.10
CA GLY A 101 7.45 5.26 -25.21
C GLY A 101 7.65 4.91 -23.73
N LEU A 102 7.99 3.64 -23.46
CA LEU A 102 8.26 3.13 -22.11
C LEU A 102 9.51 3.82 -21.52
N LEU A 103 10.48 4.12 -22.39
CA LEU A 103 11.74 4.82 -22.09
C LEU A 103 11.60 6.35 -22.13
N ALA A 104 10.64 6.88 -22.90
CA ALA A 104 10.40 8.31 -23.07
C ALA A 104 9.65 8.97 -21.89
N GLY A 105 9.18 8.18 -20.91
CA GLY A 105 8.63 8.70 -19.66
C GLY A 105 7.22 9.30 -19.78
N GLY A 106 6.49 8.99 -20.84
CA GLY A 106 5.11 9.46 -21.03
C GLY A 106 4.14 8.73 -20.09
N MET A 107 3.79 9.37 -18.97
CA MET A 107 2.65 8.97 -18.14
C MET A 107 1.40 9.72 -18.63
N SER A 108 0.34 9.00 -18.99
CA SER A 108 -0.93 9.64 -19.35
C SER A 108 -1.56 10.37 -18.16
N ALA A 109 -2.46 11.31 -18.42
CA ALA A 109 -3.19 12.00 -17.37
C ALA A 109 -4.02 11.02 -16.52
N GLU A 110 -4.54 9.96 -17.14
CA GLU A 110 -5.34 8.92 -16.50
C GLU A 110 -4.48 8.06 -15.56
N THR A 111 -3.30 7.62 -16.02
CA THR A 111 -2.35 6.87 -15.19
C THR A 111 -1.86 7.72 -14.02
N ARG A 112 -1.60 9.02 -14.25
CA ARG A 112 -1.20 9.95 -13.19
C ARG A 112 -2.27 10.10 -12.12
N THR A 113 -3.51 10.33 -12.54
CA THR A 113 -4.66 10.45 -11.62
C THR A 113 -4.83 9.16 -10.82
N PHE A 114 -4.73 8.00 -11.47
CA PHE A 114 -4.77 6.71 -10.78
C PHE A 114 -3.71 6.60 -9.68
N VAL A 115 -2.43 6.85 -10.00
CA VAL A 115 -1.33 6.74 -9.03
C VAL A 115 -1.59 7.65 -7.82
N LEU A 116 -1.94 8.91 -8.06
CA LEU A 116 -2.19 9.88 -6.99
C LEU A 116 -3.41 9.50 -6.14
N SER A 117 -4.52 9.15 -6.78
CA SER A 117 -5.75 8.75 -6.08
C SER A 117 -5.56 7.45 -5.30
N TYR A 118 -4.82 6.49 -5.85
CA TYR A 118 -4.50 5.25 -5.15
C TYR A 118 -3.64 5.51 -3.92
N PHE A 119 -2.58 6.31 -4.03
CA PHE A 119 -1.76 6.71 -2.87
C PHE A 119 -2.58 7.41 -1.79
N ALA A 120 -3.41 8.38 -2.17
CA ALA A 120 -4.31 9.06 -1.24
C ALA A 120 -5.25 8.07 -0.53
N SER A 121 -5.83 7.13 -1.28
CA SER A 121 -6.68 6.07 -0.74
C SER A 121 -5.93 5.18 0.26
N ARG A 122 -4.68 4.81 -0.03
CA ARG A 122 -3.87 3.93 0.84
C ARG A 122 -3.37 4.64 2.10
N ILE A 123 -3.03 5.92 1.99
CA ILE A 123 -2.72 6.76 3.15
C ILE A 123 -3.95 6.88 4.06
N LEU A 124 -5.10 7.26 3.50
CA LEU A 124 -6.34 7.38 4.26
C LEU A 124 -6.75 6.05 4.90
N TYR A 125 -6.69 4.95 4.14
CA TYR A 125 -6.99 3.61 4.63
C TYR A 125 -6.12 3.26 5.84
N THR A 126 -4.81 3.51 5.75
CA THR A 126 -3.85 3.22 6.81
C THR A 126 -4.17 4.01 8.09
N PHE A 127 -4.40 5.32 7.96
CA PHE A 127 -4.79 6.17 9.09
C PHE A 127 -6.09 5.70 9.75
N VAL A 128 -7.13 5.44 8.95
CA VAL A 128 -8.42 4.96 9.45
C VAL A 128 -8.26 3.62 10.15
N TYR A 129 -7.48 2.70 9.57
CA TYR A 129 -7.26 1.36 10.16
C TYR A 129 -6.64 1.47 11.55
N ILE A 130 -5.56 2.25 11.69
CA ILE A 130 -4.81 2.35 12.94
C ILE A 130 -5.61 3.11 14.01
N ALA A 131 -6.32 4.17 13.62
CA ALA A 131 -7.05 5.05 14.51
C ALA A 131 -8.41 4.49 14.97
N THR A 132 -9.01 3.58 14.21
CA THR A 132 -10.36 3.10 14.50
C THR A 132 -10.35 1.97 15.54
N SER A 133 -10.93 2.24 16.72
CA SER A 133 -11.21 1.24 17.76
C SER A 133 -12.70 0.88 17.87
N ASP A 134 -13.58 1.60 17.17
CA ASP A 134 -15.03 1.42 17.21
C ASP A 134 -15.50 0.65 15.96
N ASN A 135 -16.26 -0.43 16.18
CA ASN A 135 -16.85 -1.24 15.12
C ASN A 135 -17.68 -0.42 14.13
N ARG A 136 -18.38 0.63 14.55
CA ARG A 136 -19.21 1.45 13.63
C ARG A 136 -18.38 2.20 12.61
N LYS A 137 -17.17 2.60 12.97
CA LYS A 137 -16.24 3.34 12.09
C LYS A 137 -15.48 2.42 11.13
N THR A 138 -15.57 1.10 11.31
CA THR A 138 -14.91 0.12 10.42
C THR A 138 -15.45 0.14 8.99
N PHE A 139 -16.70 0.60 8.78
CA PHE A 139 -17.27 0.74 7.44
C PHE A 139 -16.50 1.75 6.58
N ILE A 140 -15.93 2.80 7.18
CA ILE A 140 -15.09 3.79 6.47
C ILE A 140 -13.87 3.09 5.86
N ARG A 141 -13.22 2.21 6.64
CA ARG A 141 -12.09 1.41 6.17
C ARG A 141 -12.49 0.57 4.95
N THR A 142 -13.65 -0.07 5.00
CA THR A 142 -14.17 -0.91 3.91
C THR A 142 -14.43 -0.09 2.65
N ILE A 143 -15.07 1.08 2.76
CA ILE A 143 -15.29 1.96 1.61
C ILE A 143 -13.95 2.37 0.99
N VAL A 144 -13.02 2.90 1.80
CA VAL A 144 -11.73 3.39 1.29
C VAL A 144 -10.93 2.25 0.64
N TYR A 145 -11.01 1.03 1.20
CA TYR A 145 -10.40 -0.15 0.59
C TYR A 145 -10.95 -0.43 -0.81
N PHE A 146 -12.28 -0.56 -0.92
CA PHE A 146 -12.92 -0.88 -2.19
C PHE A 146 -12.81 0.24 -3.22
N THR A 147 -12.73 1.50 -2.80
CA THR A 147 -12.39 2.61 -3.69
C THR A 147 -11.01 2.39 -4.32
N GLY A 148 -9.99 2.05 -3.53
CA GLY A 148 -8.65 1.75 -4.04
C GLY A 148 -8.62 0.57 -5.00
N VAL A 149 -9.32 -0.52 -4.68
CA VAL A 149 -9.45 -1.69 -5.57
C VAL A 149 -10.19 -1.34 -6.86
N GLY A 150 -11.27 -0.57 -6.76
CA GLY A 150 -12.05 -0.11 -7.90
C GLY A 150 -11.23 0.74 -8.88
N LEU A 151 -10.35 1.60 -8.36
CA LEU A 151 -9.39 2.36 -9.17
C LEU A 151 -8.46 1.43 -9.96
N CYS A 152 -8.00 0.32 -9.36
CA CYS A 152 -7.17 -0.66 -10.08
C CYS A 152 -7.96 -1.34 -11.20
N PHE A 153 -9.18 -1.80 -10.92
CA PHE A 153 -10.02 -2.45 -11.92
C PHE A 153 -10.40 -1.52 -13.07
N GLN A 154 -10.69 -0.26 -12.79
CA GLN A 154 -10.92 0.74 -13.83
C GLN A 154 -9.71 0.88 -14.77
N GLN A 155 -8.49 0.85 -14.24
CA GLN A 155 -7.28 0.89 -15.04
C GLN A 155 -7.05 -0.38 -15.85
N PHE A 156 -7.34 -1.56 -15.28
CA PHE A 156 -7.28 -2.80 -16.06
C PHE A 156 -8.29 -2.82 -17.21
N VAL A 157 -9.53 -2.35 -17.00
CA VAL A 157 -10.53 -2.24 -18.08
C VAL A 157 -10.05 -1.28 -19.16
N ARG A 158 -9.48 -0.13 -18.77
CA ARG A 158 -8.88 0.83 -19.71
C ARG A 158 -7.74 0.18 -20.50
N ALA A 159 -6.81 -0.49 -19.82
CA ALA A 159 -5.67 -1.14 -20.47
C ALA A 159 -6.12 -2.25 -21.43
N ALA A 160 -7.07 -3.09 -21.03
CA ALA A 160 -7.65 -4.12 -21.88
C ALA A 160 -8.32 -3.54 -23.14
N THR A 161 -9.03 -2.42 -23.00
CA THR A 161 -9.67 -1.75 -24.14
C THR A 161 -8.65 -1.17 -25.12
N ILE A 162 -7.57 -0.57 -24.63
CA ILE A 162 -6.53 0.01 -25.49
C ILE A 162 -5.69 -1.08 -26.18
N LEU A 163 -5.35 -2.16 -25.47
CA LEU A 163 -4.47 -3.21 -25.97
C LEU A 163 -5.19 -4.27 -26.83
N GLY A 164 -6.52 -4.36 -26.69
CA GLY A 164 -7.35 -5.25 -27.51
C GLY A 164 -7.73 -4.69 -28.89
N ASN A 165 -7.42 -3.41 -29.15
CA ASN A 165 -7.60 -2.74 -30.43
C ASN A 165 -6.26 -2.49 -31.11
#